data_AF-V5HG91-F1
#
_entry.id   AF-V5HG91-F1
#
_cell.length_a   1.000
_cell.length_b   1.000
_cell.length_c   1.000
_cell.angle_alpha   90.00
_cell.angle_beta   90.00
_cell.angle_gamma   90.00
#
_symmetry.space_group_name_H-M   'P 1'
#
loop_
_entity.id
_entity.type
_entity.pdbx_description
1 polymer ?
#
loop_
_entity_poly.entity_id
_entity_poly.type
_entity_poly.pdbx_seq_one_letter_code
_entity_poly.pdbx_strand_id
1 'polypeptide(L)'
;RMNLFRRVREGGLGLSHLFLRQVVNRFIYLRDVSDPFLRTVYQVRLCRTLPEFIVSSACVPGGIHGYLKEVVASCNFLAARFSFEYLSEVSRKKLYRDLSDVVFPVPLYRDLYCAGPGQDILKRVKRMLVPPGVKSFFFKLHTGTLTVKTLMKEKGMFVPWGDHCFLCQKPE
;
A
#
# COMPACT_ATOMS: atom_id res chain seq x y z
N ARG A 1 4.43 0.98 11.07
CA ARG A 1 5.17 1.26 9.81
C ARG A 1 4.22 1.00 8.61
N MET A 2 3.39 1.97 8.22
CA MET A 2 2.36 1.82 7.16
C MET A 2 2.91 2.04 5.72
N ASN A 3 4.12 2.56 5.59
CA ASN A 3 4.76 2.91 4.32
C ASN A 3 5.32 1.71 3.53
N LEU A 4 5.30 0.50 4.09
CA LEU A 4 5.88 -0.70 3.49
C LEU A 4 5.21 -1.06 2.16
N PHE A 5 3.89 -0.95 2.10
CA PHE A 5 3.07 -1.36 0.96
C PHE A 5 3.02 -0.31 -0.16
N ARG A 6 3.51 0.91 0.11
CA ARG A 6 3.57 1.98 -0.88
C ARG A 6 4.65 1.73 -1.91
N ARG A 7 4.48 2.31 -3.09
CA ARG A 7 5.43 2.18 -4.20
C ARG A 7 6.82 2.67 -3.78
N VAL A 8 7.85 1.99 -4.29
CA VAL A 8 9.26 2.39 -4.08
C VAL A 8 9.50 3.83 -4.52
N ARG A 9 8.94 4.22 -5.67
CA ARG A 9 9.02 5.58 -6.24
C ARG A 9 8.35 6.67 -5.39
N GLU A 10 7.56 6.28 -4.39
CA GLU A 10 6.85 7.14 -3.45
C GLU A 10 7.42 7.03 -2.03
N GLY A 11 8.58 6.37 -1.87
CA GLY A 11 9.26 6.25 -0.58
C GLY A 11 8.90 5.01 0.23
N GLY A 12 8.06 4.10 -0.30
CA GLY A 12 7.75 2.81 0.31
C GLY A 12 8.70 1.67 -0.08
N LEU A 13 8.33 0.42 0.21
CA LEU A 13 9.10 -0.79 -0.18
C LEU A 13 8.43 -1.61 -1.29
N GLY A 14 7.22 -1.24 -1.72
CA GLY A 14 6.48 -1.95 -2.75
C GLY A 14 6.01 -3.34 -2.33
N LEU A 15 5.93 -3.61 -1.01
CA LEU A 15 5.46 -4.90 -0.53
C LEU A 15 3.98 -5.11 -0.89
N SER A 16 3.61 -6.37 -1.09
CA SER A 16 2.21 -6.72 -1.36
C SER A 16 1.45 -6.89 -0.05
N HIS A 17 0.28 -6.24 0.05
CA HIS A 17 -0.64 -6.44 1.17
C HIS A 17 -1.63 -7.55 0.84
N LEU A 18 -1.58 -8.67 1.56
CA LEU A 18 -2.39 -9.86 1.27
C LEU A 18 -3.90 -9.57 1.31
N PHE A 19 -4.38 -8.87 2.34
CA PHE A 19 -5.79 -8.50 2.43
C PHE A 19 -6.28 -7.68 1.23
N LEU A 20 -5.57 -6.59 0.86
CA LEU A 20 -5.94 -5.78 -0.31
C LEU A 20 -5.88 -6.58 -1.61
N ARG A 21 -4.89 -7.48 -1.76
CA ARG A 21 -4.83 -8.39 -2.91
C ARG A 21 -6.08 -9.25 -2.99
N GLN A 22 -6.50 -9.85 -1.87
CA GLN A 22 -7.68 -10.69 -1.85
C GLN A 22 -8.97 -9.89 -2.12
N VAL A 23 -9.11 -8.70 -1.54
CA VAL A 23 -10.25 -7.79 -1.82
C VAL A 23 -10.35 -7.49 -3.31
N VAL A 24 -9.25 -7.07 -3.93
CA VAL A 24 -9.19 -6.76 -5.36
C VAL A 24 -9.47 -8.00 -6.21
N ASN A 25 -8.91 -9.14 -5.86
CA ASN A 25 -9.13 -10.37 -6.62
C ASN A 25 -10.59 -10.83 -6.56
N ARG A 26 -11.24 -10.81 -5.39
CA ARG A 26 -12.66 -11.20 -5.24
C ARG A 26 -13.57 -10.26 -6.04
N PHE A 27 -13.33 -8.95 -5.95
CA PHE A 27 -14.10 -7.97 -6.72
C PHE A 27 -13.94 -8.17 -8.23
N ILE A 28 -12.69 -8.26 -8.72
CA ILE A 28 -12.43 -8.45 -10.15
C ILE A 28 -13.00 -9.78 -10.64
N TYR A 29 -12.96 -10.83 -9.83
CA TYR A 29 -13.56 -12.12 -10.17
C TYR A 29 -15.08 -12.03 -10.30
N LEU A 30 -15.76 -11.34 -9.37
CA LEU A 30 -17.20 -11.09 -9.46
C LEU A 30 -17.55 -10.29 -10.72
N ARG A 31 -16.83 -9.19 -10.98
CA ARG A 31 -17.10 -8.28 -12.10
C ARG A 31 -16.90 -8.96 -13.46
N ASP A 32 -15.82 -9.72 -13.59
CA ASP A 32 -15.38 -10.32 -14.85
C ASP A 32 -15.75 -11.82 -14.96
N VAL A 33 -16.70 -12.31 -14.15
CA VAL A 33 -17.12 -13.72 -14.14
C VAL A 33 -17.66 -14.12 -15.52
N SER A 34 -16.98 -15.03 -16.19
CA SER A 34 -17.36 -15.51 -17.53
C SER A 34 -18.21 -16.77 -17.50
N ASP A 35 -18.02 -17.61 -16.47
CA ASP A 35 -18.73 -18.88 -16.32
C ASP A 35 -20.23 -18.64 -16.07
N PRO A 36 -21.14 -19.19 -16.90
CA PRO A 36 -22.57 -18.96 -16.77
C PRO A 36 -23.16 -19.44 -15.44
N PHE A 37 -22.67 -20.57 -14.93
CA PHE A 37 -23.16 -21.13 -13.67
C PHE A 37 -22.79 -20.21 -12.50
N LEU A 38 -21.52 -19.83 -12.37
CA LEU A 38 -21.06 -18.94 -11.31
C LEU A 38 -21.69 -17.55 -11.41
N ARG A 39 -21.86 -17.02 -12.62
CA ARG A 39 -22.59 -15.76 -12.83
C ARG A 39 -24.01 -15.85 -12.29
N THR A 40 -24.72 -16.95 -12.58
CA THR A 40 -26.07 -17.19 -12.08
C THR A 40 -26.08 -17.28 -10.55
N VAL A 41 -25.13 -18.01 -9.95
CA VAL A 41 -24.99 -18.11 -8.49
C VAL A 41 -24.84 -16.73 -7.87
N TYR A 42 -23.95 -15.88 -8.40
CA TYR A 42 -23.81 -14.52 -7.90
C TYR A 42 -25.09 -13.69 -8.08
N GLN A 43 -25.72 -13.76 -9.26
CA GLN A 43 -26.95 -13.02 -9.54
C GLN A 43 -28.07 -13.37 -8.57
N VAL A 44 -28.35 -14.66 -8.33
CA VAL A 44 -29.50 -15.06 -7.51
C VAL A 44 -29.22 -15.02 -6.00
N ARG A 45 -27.95 -15.10 -5.58
CA ARG A 45 -27.57 -15.12 -4.15
C ARG A 45 -27.18 -13.75 -3.62
N LEU A 46 -26.65 -12.86 -4.46
CA LEU A 46 -26.10 -11.57 -4.03
C LEU A 46 -26.95 -10.37 -4.43
N CYS A 47 -27.95 -10.51 -5.30
CA CYS A 47 -28.77 -9.38 -5.80
C CYS A 47 -29.38 -8.52 -4.69
N ARG A 48 -29.82 -9.12 -3.57
CA ARG A 48 -30.37 -8.37 -2.43
C ARG A 48 -29.32 -7.62 -1.61
N THR A 49 -28.09 -8.13 -1.56
CA THR A 49 -27.03 -7.56 -0.72
C THR A 49 -26.09 -6.62 -1.47
N LEU A 50 -26.04 -6.73 -2.80
CA LEU A 50 -25.26 -5.88 -3.68
C LEU A 50 -26.11 -5.38 -4.86
N PRO A 51 -27.26 -4.71 -4.60
CA PRO A 51 -28.17 -4.28 -5.66
C PRO A 51 -27.52 -3.26 -6.61
N GLU A 52 -26.51 -2.51 -6.14
CA GLU A 52 -25.76 -1.54 -6.93
C GLU A 52 -24.80 -2.19 -7.93
N PHE A 53 -24.40 -3.45 -7.70
CA PHE A 53 -23.48 -4.18 -8.58
C PHE A 53 -24.18 -5.25 -9.42
N ILE A 54 -25.31 -5.78 -8.94
CA ILE A 54 -25.93 -6.98 -9.50
C ILE A 54 -27.42 -6.74 -9.68
N VAL A 55 -27.84 -6.78 -10.94
CA VAL A 55 -29.26 -6.80 -11.33
C VAL A 55 -29.66 -8.24 -11.63
N SER A 56 -30.75 -8.70 -11.02
CA SER A 56 -31.33 -10.02 -11.29
C SER A 56 -32.85 -9.98 -11.17
N SER A 57 -33.53 -10.73 -12.04
CA SER A 57 -34.98 -10.97 -11.98
C SER A 57 -35.36 -12.11 -11.04
N ALA A 58 -34.38 -12.88 -10.53
CA ALA A 58 -34.60 -14.01 -9.64
C ALA A 58 -33.75 -13.86 -8.37
N CYS A 59 -34.30 -14.31 -7.23
CA CYS A 59 -33.61 -14.28 -5.95
C CYS A 59 -33.89 -15.56 -5.18
N VAL A 60 -32.83 -16.20 -4.68
CA VAL A 60 -32.95 -17.36 -3.81
C VAL A 60 -32.87 -16.89 -2.35
N PRO A 61 -33.87 -17.19 -1.49
CA PRO A 61 -33.82 -16.83 -0.08
C PRO A 61 -32.73 -17.61 0.66
N GLY A 62 -32.16 -17.00 1.71
CA GLY A 62 -31.14 -17.61 2.55
C GLY A 62 -30.01 -16.66 2.90
N GLY A 63 -29.21 -17.04 3.90
CA GLY A 63 -28.05 -16.26 4.33
C GLY A 63 -26.84 -16.43 3.41
N ILE A 64 -25.97 -15.43 3.42
CA ILE A 64 -24.70 -15.42 2.68
C ILE A 64 -23.58 -15.89 3.60
N HIS A 65 -22.87 -16.94 3.18
CA HIS A 65 -21.85 -17.60 3.98
C HIS A 65 -20.58 -17.86 3.16
N GLY A 66 -19.48 -18.17 3.85
CA GLY A 66 -18.19 -18.52 3.25
C GLY A 66 -17.70 -17.48 2.24
N TYR A 67 -17.27 -17.94 1.07
CA TYR A 67 -16.69 -17.10 0.03
C TYR A 67 -17.61 -15.95 -0.40
N LEU A 68 -18.93 -16.20 -0.51
CA LEU A 68 -19.87 -15.16 -0.94
C LEU A 68 -19.92 -13.98 0.06
N LYS A 69 -19.75 -14.26 1.36
CA LYS A 69 -19.70 -13.22 2.39
C LYS A 69 -18.45 -12.34 2.21
N GLU A 70 -17.33 -12.94 1.85
CA GLU A 70 -16.10 -12.21 1.57
C GLU A 70 -16.18 -11.37 0.29
N VAL A 71 -16.90 -11.83 -0.72
CA VAL A 71 -17.18 -11.06 -1.95
C VAL A 71 -17.98 -9.81 -1.60
N VAL A 72 -19.07 -9.96 -0.84
CA VAL A 72 -19.89 -8.82 -0.37
C VAL A 72 -19.05 -7.83 0.43
N ALA A 73 -18.27 -8.32 1.39
CA ALA A 73 -17.37 -7.47 2.17
C ALA A 73 -16.35 -6.73 1.29
N SER A 74 -15.81 -7.38 0.27
CA SER A 74 -14.85 -6.78 -0.67
C SER A 74 -15.51 -5.69 -1.52
N CYS A 75 -16.73 -5.92 -2.02
CA CYS A 75 -17.49 -4.94 -2.79
C CYS A 75 -17.81 -3.70 -1.95
N ASN A 76 -18.35 -3.90 -0.74
CA ASN A 76 -18.66 -2.79 0.17
C ASN A 76 -17.41 -2.01 0.57
N PHE A 77 -16.28 -2.70 0.80
CA PHE A 77 -15.01 -2.05 1.11
C PHE A 77 -14.52 -1.15 -0.04
N LEU A 78 -14.74 -1.55 -1.29
CA LEU A 78 -14.37 -0.78 -2.47
C LEU A 78 -15.37 0.35 -2.76
N ALA A 79 -16.68 0.09 -2.66
CA ALA A 79 -17.74 1.07 -2.89
C ALA A 79 -17.66 2.25 -1.91
N ALA A 80 -17.21 2.00 -0.67
CA ALA A 80 -16.96 3.07 0.30
C ALA A 80 -15.78 4.00 -0.05
N ARG A 81 -14.99 3.67 -1.08
CA ARG A 81 -13.73 4.37 -1.43
C ARG A 81 -13.65 4.85 -2.87
N PHE A 82 -14.44 4.26 -3.77
CA PHE A 82 -14.38 4.52 -5.20
C PHE A 82 -15.78 4.61 -5.79
N SER A 83 -15.94 5.43 -6.83
CA SER A 83 -17.18 5.49 -7.60
C SER A 83 -17.42 4.22 -8.39
N PHE A 84 -18.69 3.92 -8.69
CA PHE A 84 -19.07 2.78 -9.51
C PHE A 84 -18.52 2.87 -10.93
N GLU A 85 -18.51 4.06 -11.52
CA GLU A 85 -17.90 4.34 -12.83
C GLU A 85 -16.41 3.96 -12.86
N TYR A 86 -15.67 4.26 -11.79
CA TYR A 86 -14.28 3.86 -11.70
C TYR A 86 -14.14 2.33 -11.57
N LEU A 87 -14.98 1.72 -10.73
CA LEU A 87 -14.92 0.28 -10.44
C LEU A 87 -15.31 -0.60 -11.64
N SER A 88 -16.17 -0.11 -12.55
CA SER A 88 -16.56 -0.84 -13.76
C SER A 88 -15.40 -0.98 -14.74
N GLU A 89 -14.55 0.04 -14.90
CA GLU A 89 -13.52 0.09 -15.95
C GLU A 89 -12.11 -0.26 -15.47
N VAL A 90 -11.82 -0.07 -14.18
CA VAL A 90 -10.45 -0.16 -13.66
C VAL A 90 -9.82 -1.55 -13.84
N SER A 91 -8.57 -1.61 -14.28
CA SER A 91 -7.82 -2.87 -14.31
C SER A 91 -7.41 -3.34 -12.90
N ARG A 92 -7.30 -4.66 -12.70
CA ARG A 92 -6.83 -5.27 -11.44
C ARG A 92 -5.55 -4.62 -10.88
N LYS A 93 -4.54 -4.42 -11.74
CA LYS A 93 -3.26 -3.82 -11.36
C LYS A 93 -3.44 -2.37 -10.90
N LYS A 94 -4.27 -1.58 -11.60
CA LYS A 94 -4.53 -0.19 -11.24
C LYS A 94 -5.32 -0.09 -9.94
N LEU A 95 -6.39 -0.88 -9.81
CA LEU A 95 -7.23 -0.93 -8.61
C LEU A 95 -6.41 -1.25 -7.36
N TYR A 96 -5.55 -2.27 -7.40
CA TYR A 96 -4.70 -2.61 -6.25
C TYR A 96 -3.78 -1.46 -5.84
N ARG A 97 -3.18 -0.77 -6.81
CA ARG A 97 -2.27 0.34 -6.53
C ARG A 97 -3.03 1.51 -5.90
N ASP A 98 -4.13 1.90 -6.52
CA ASP A 98 -4.89 3.07 -6.09
C ASP A 98 -5.57 2.79 -4.74
N LEU A 99 -6.01 1.54 -4.48
CA LEU A 99 -6.48 1.11 -3.17
C LEU A 99 -5.37 1.14 -2.10
N SER A 100 -4.16 0.72 -2.45
CA SER A 100 -3.02 0.78 -1.52
C SER A 100 -2.71 2.22 -1.13
N ASP A 101 -2.82 3.15 -2.07
CA ASP A 101 -2.55 4.58 -1.83
C ASP A 101 -3.64 5.21 -0.93
N VAL A 102 -4.91 4.78 -1.04
CA VAL A 102 -6.02 5.20 -0.16
C VAL A 102 -5.91 4.61 1.25
N VAL A 103 -5.59 3.32 1.37
CA VAL A 103 -5.53 2.63 2.67
C VAL A 103 -4.25 2.96 3.44
N PHE A 104 -3.15 3.22 2.73
CA PHE A 104 -1.85 3.54 3.30
C PHE A 104 -1.41 4.94 2.85
N PRO A 105 -1.97 6.01 3.43
CA PRO A 105 -1.62 7.38 3.06
C PRO A 105 -0.16 7.70 3.36
N VAL A 106 0.30 8.87 2.93
CA VAL A 106 1.65 9.34 3.25
C VAL A 106 1.75 9.45 4.78
N PRO A 107 2.83 8.96 5.41
CA PRO A 107 3.01 9.23 6.82
C PRO A 107 3.12 10.73 7.06
N LEU A 108 2.45 11.26 8.10
CA LEU A 108 2.37 12.70 8.39
C LEU A 108 3.74 13.41 8.40
N TYR A 109 4.78 12.75 8.94
CA TYR A 109 6.14 13.29 8.97
C TYR A 109 6.78 13.49 7.58
N ARG A 110 6.23 12.87 6.53
CA ARG A 110 6.62 13.05 5.13
C ARG A 110 5.72 14.01 4.37
N ASP A 111 4.50 14.24 4.82
CA ASP A 111 3.56 15.14 4.13
C ASP A 111 4.08 16.58 4.08
N LEU A 112 4.72 17.02 5.17
CA LEU A 112 5.38 18.34 5.26
C LEU A 112 6.44 18.56 4.17
N TYR A 113 7.00 17.47 3.63
CA TYR A 113 8.01 17.47 2.59
C TYR A 113 7.49 16.87 1.28
N CYS A 114 6.19 16.86 1.03
CA CYS A 114 5.63 16.30 -0.21
C CYS A 114 4.57 17.21 -0.86
N ALA A 115 4.23 18.33 -0.26
CA ALA A 115 3.11 19.18 -0.66
C ALA A 115 3.45 20.21 -1.76
N GLY A 116 4.72 20.60 -1.91
CA GLY A 116 5.15 21.66 -2.82
C GLY A 116 6.20 21.25 -3.86
N PRO A 117 6.37 22.04 -4.94
CA PRO A 117 7.42 21.83 -5.94
C PRO A 117 8.80 21.74 -5.27
N GLY A 118 9.57 20.70 -5.60
CA GLY A 118 10.91 20.47 -5.04
C GLY A 118 10.95 19.87 -3.63
N GLN A 119 9.83 19.72 -2.93
CA GLN A 119 9.82 19.12 -1.59
C GLN A 119 10.02 17.60 -1.62
N ASP A 120 9.82 16.95 -2.76
CA ASP A 120 9.95 15.50 -2.99
C ASP A 120 11.39 14.93 -2.88
N ILE A 121 12.27 15.60 -2.15
CA ILE A 121 13.69 15.27 -1.93
C ILE A 121 13.84 13.78 -1.59
N LEU A 122 13.03 13.25 -0.67
CA LEU A 122 13.10 11.84 -0.28
C LEU A 122 12.74 10.89 -1.42
N LYS A 123 11.81 11.27 -2.30
CA LYS A 123 11.46 10.50 -3.50
C LYS A 123 12.58 10.60 -4.54
N ARG A 124 13.18 11.78 -4.73
CA ARG A 124 14.31 12.02 -5.63
C ARG A 124 15.56 11.23 -5.23
N VAL A 125 15.99 11.36 -3.97
CA VAL A 125 17.12 10.61 -3.41
C VAL A 125 16.91 9.10 -3.58
N LYS A 126 15.69 8.60 -3.34
CA LYS A 126 15.39 7.17 -3.53
C LYS A 126 15.51 6.72 -4.99
N ARG A 127 15.18 7.58 -5.96
CA ARG A 127 15.27 7.32 -7.42
C ARG A 127 16.67 7.45 -8.01
N MET A 128 17.59 8.16 -7.36
CA MET A 128 18.96 8.33 -7.88
C MET A 128 19.62 6.97 -8.14
N LEU A 129 20.42 6.84 -9.20
CA LEU A 129 21.14 5.61 -9.55
C LEU A 129 22.42 5.41 -8.71
N VAL A 130 22.36 5.73 -7.41
CA VAL A 130 23.46 5.53 -6.45
C VAL A 130 23.18 4.33 -5.55
N PRO A 131 24.22 3.62 -5.08
CA PRO A 131 24.07 2.53 -4.14
C PRO A 131 23.28 2.95 -2.88
N PRO A 132 22.41 2.08 -2.33
CA PRO A 132 21.60 2.42 -1.16
C PRO A 132 22.40 2.92 0.06
N GLY A 133 23.60 2.38 0.27
CA GLY A 133 24.51 2.83 1.35
C GLY A 133 24.95 4.29 1.20
N VAL A 134 25.15 4.75 -0.03
CA VAL A 134 25.54 6.12 -0.35
C VAL A 134 24.37 7.09 -0.21
N LYS A 135 23.14 6.66 -0.56
CA LYS A 135 21.92 7.44 -0.31
C LYS A 135 21.67 7.69 1.18
N SER A 136 22.00 6.71 2.02
CA SER A 136 21.96 6.84 3.48
C SER A 136 22.94 7.92 3.94
N PHE A 137 24.16 7.95 3.39
CA PHE A 137 25.15 8.98 3.68
C PHE A 137 24.65 10.40 3.34
N PHE A 138 24.12 10.64 2.14
CA PHE A 138 23.60 11.96 1.77
C PHE A 138 22.43 12.40 2.66
N PHE A 139 21.54 11.47 3.02
CA PHE A 139 20.47 11.76 3.97
C PHE A 139 21.02 12.10 5.35
N LYS A 140 21.98 11.30 5.86
CA LYS A 140 22.66 11.53 7.15
C LYS A 140 23.37 12.88 7.20
N LEU A 141 24.09 13.22 6.14
CA LEU A 141 24.80 14.48 5.97
C LEU A 141 23.83 15.68 5.97
N HIS A 142 22.77 15.64 5.16
CA HIS A 142 21.83 16.76 5.03
C HIS A 142 20.87 16.94 6.21
N THR A 143 20.56 15.88 6.94
CA THR A 143 19.68 15.94 8.13
C THR A 143 20.45 16.14 9.43
N GLY A 144 21.78 16.23 9.38
CA GLY A 144 22.62 16.22 10.58
C GLY A 144 22.53 14.91 11.37
N THR A 145 21.91 13.86 10.82
CA THR A 145 21.94 12.52 11.39
C THR A 145 23.24 11.82 11.03
N LEU A 146 24.37 12.52 11.25
CA LEU A 146 25.64 11.84 11.46
C LEU A 146 25.39 10.79 12.53
N THR A 147 25.94 9.62 12.27
CA THR A 147 25.86 8.49 13.17
C THR A 147 26.32 8.94 14.54
N VAL A 148 25.43 8.73 15.52
CA VAL A 148 25.52 9.40 16.83
C VAL A 148 26.87 9.14 17.49
N LYS A 149 27.46 7.97 17.24
CA LYS A 149 28.74 7.57 17.80
C LYS A 149 29.93 8.35 17.21
N THR A 150 30.06 8.46 15.90
CA THR A 150 31.10 9.30 15.27
C THR A 150 30.97 10.76 15.68
N LEU A 151 29.75 11.32 15.71
CA LEU A 151 29.52 12.70 16.19
C LEU A 151 29.87 12.87 17.67
N MET A 152 29.49 11.92 18.53
CA MET A 152 29.84 11.95 19.96
C MET A 152 31.35 11.90 20.15
N LYS A 153 32.04 11.04 19.40
CA LYS A 153 33.51 10.93 19.43
C LYS A 153 34.18 12.23 18.98
N GLU A 154 33.73 12.84 17.89
CA GLU A 154 34.22 14.14 17.41
C GLU A 154 34.02 15.28 18.42
N LYS A 155 32.93 15.22 19.19
CA LYS A 155 32.63 16.17 20.26
C LYS A 155 33.31 15.85 21.60
N GLY A 156 34.19 14.85 21.65
CA GLY A 156 34.90 14.44 22.87
C GLY A 156 34.00 13.78 23.92
N MET A 157 32.81 13.31 23.54
CA MET A 157 31.88 12.62 24.43
C MET A 157 32.22 11.13 24.51
N PHE A 158 32.01 10.51 25.67
CA PHE A 158 32.26 9.09 25.88
C PHE A 158 31.32 8.24 25.02
N VAL A 159 31.90 7.34 24.21
CA VAL A 159 31.14 6.40 23.36
C VAL A 159 31.36 4.97 23.88
N PRO A 160 30.37 4.38 24.56
CA PRO A 160 30.47 3.00 25.02
C PRO A 160 30.64 2.06 23.82
N TRP A 161 31.59 1.12 23.92
CA TRP A 161 31.85 0.08 22.91
C TRP A 161 32.39 0.60 21.56
N GLY A 162 32.93 1.83 21.56
CA GLY A 162 33.55 2.42 20.37
C GLY A 162 32.56 2.88 19.31
N ASP A 163 33.12 3.52 18.28
CA ASP A 163 32.39 4.10 17.16
C ASP A 163 32.04 3.09 16.06
N HIS A 164 32.36 1.81 16.21
CA HIS A 164 32.09 0.80 15.20
C HIS A 164 30.72 0.13 15.42
N CYS A 165 30.03 -0.17 14.31
CA CYS A 165 28.80 -0.95 14.29
C CYS A 165 29.10 -2.40 14.69
N PHE A 166 28.37 -2.92 15.67
CA PHE A 166 28.51 -4.31 16.11
C PHE A 166 28.21 -5.35 15.03
N LEU A 167 27.34 -5.00 14.06
CA LEU A 167 26.89 -5.94 13.03
C LEU A 167 27.82 -6.00 11.81
N CYS A 168 28.42 -4.87 11.44
CA CYS A 168 29.20 -4.78 10.21
C CYS A 168 30.65 -4.32 10.40
N GLN A 169 31.09 -4.07 11.63
CA GLN A 169 32.49 -3.72 11.97
C GLN A 169 33.01 -2.47 11.23
N LYS A 170 32.11 -1.57 10.81
CA LYS A 170 32.45 -0.29 10.18
C LYS A 170 32.13 0.85 11.15
N PRO A 171 32.85 1.99 11.11
CA PRO A 171 32.50 3.15 11.90
C PRO A 171 31.05 3.56 11.59
N GLU A 172 30.22 3.53 12.64
CA GLU A 172 28.95 4.25 12.77
C GLU A 172 29.29 5.70 13.01
#